data_AF-A0A377PEF3-F1
#
_entry.id   AF-A0A377PEF3-F1
#
_cell.length_a   1.000
_cell.length_b   1.000
_cell.length_c   1.000
_cell.angle_alpha   90.00
_cell.angle_beta   90.00
_cell.angle_gamma   90.00
#
_symmetry.space_group_name_H-M   'P 1'
#
loop_
_entity.id
_entity.type
_entity.pdbx_description
1 polymer ?
#
loop_
_entity_poly.entity_id
_entity_poly.type
_entity_poly.pdbx_seq_one_letter_code
_entity_poly.pdbx_strand_id
1 'polypeptide(L)'
;MGWFDYPQLSLELILGWVFSPIAYLIGVPWSESQIAGSFIGQKIIVNEFVAFMNFGEYLKADAEVAAAGLQVLSDHTKAIISFALCGFANLSSVAILLGGLGSMAPTRRHDIARFGLKAVAAGTLSNLMSATIAGFFLAL
;
A
#
# COMPACT_ATOMS: atom_id res chain seq x y z
N MET A 1 -12.64 -11.44 -27.40
CA MET A 1 -11.69 -12.40 -26.82
C MET A 1 -10.35 -11.71 -26.72
N GLY A 2 -9.83 -11.48 -25.50
CA GLY A 2 -8.55 -10.78 -25.28
C GLY A 2 -7.35 -11.67 -25.59
N TRP A 3 -6.17 -11.08 -25.77
CA TRP A 3 -4.95 -11.80 -26.21
C TRP A 3 -4.48 -12.93 -25.28
N PHE A 4 -4.87 -12.91 -24.00
CA PHE A 4 -4.42 -13.87 -22.98
C PHE A 4 -5.55 -14.68 -22.33
N ASP A 5 -6.79 -14.51 -22.80
CA ASP A 5 -7.99 -15.16 -22.25
C ASP A 5 -8.11 -15.15 -20.70
N TYR A 6 -7.62 -14.07 -20.08
CA TYR A 6 -7.58 -13.89 -18.63
C TYR A 6 -8.35 -12.62 -18.24
N PRO A 7 -9.70 -12.66 -18.25
CA PRO A 7 -10.54 -11.47 -18.10
C PRO A 7 -10.49 -10.85 -16.69
N GLN A 8 -9.97 -11.57 -15.70
CA GLN A 8 -9.80 -11.10 -14.33
C GLN A 8 -8.48 -10.33 -14.10
N LEU A 9 -7.64 -10.18 -15.14
CA LEU A 9 -6.39 -9.43 -15.01
C LEU A 9 -6.69 -7.97 -14.66
N SER A 10 -6.19 -7.54 -13.50
CA SER A 10 -6.31 -6.16 -13.06
C SER A 10 -4.98 -5.65 -12.47
N LEU A 11 -4.86 -4.34 -12.33
CA LEU A 11 -3.67 -3.73 -11.71
C LEU A 11 -3.52 -4.21 -10.25
N GLU A 12 -4.64 -4.31 -9.53
CA GLU A 12 -4.73 -4.81 -8.17
C GLU A 12 -4.22 -6.26 -8.08
N LEU A 13 -4.54 -7.11 -9.05
CA LEU A 13 -4.06 -8.49 -9.08
C LEU A 13 -2.54 -8.55 -9.26
N ILE A 14 -2.01 -7.75 -10.18
CA ILE A 14 -0.57 -7.67 -10.46
C ILE A 14 0.18 -7.15 -9.22
N LEU A 15 -0.30 -6.05 -8.64
CA LEU A 15 0.29 -5.47 -7.43
C LEU A 15 0.18 -6.42 -6.24
N GLY A 16 -0.95 -7.10 -6.09
CA GLY A 16 -1.15 -8.13 -5.07
C GLY A 16 -0.11 -9.24 -5.17
N TRP A 17 0.15 -9.73 -6.37
CA TRP A 17 1.18 -10.75 -6.58
C TRP A 17 2.59 -10.21 -6.27
N VAL A 18 2.96 -9.05 -6.82
CA VAL A 18 4.29 -8.44 -6.64
C VAL A 18 4.61 -8.10 -5.18
N PHE A 19 3.64 -7.57 -4.43
CA PHE A 19 3.84 -7.10 -3.05
C PHE A 19 3.44 -8.14 -2.00
N SER A 20 2.87 -9.29 -2.38
CA SER A 20 2.56 -10.38 -1.44
C SER A 20 3.74 -10.82 -0.57
N PRO A 21 5.00 -10.93 -1.06
CA PRO A 21 6.12 -11.30 -0.20
C PRO A 21 6.42 -10.23 0.85
N ILE A 22 6.20 -8.95 0.52
CA ILE A 22 6.39 -7.83 1.45
C ILE A 22 5.29 -7.84 2.51
N ALA A 23 4.03 -8.07 2.12
CA ALA A 23 2.92 -8.21 3.05
C ALA A 23 3.16 -9.36 4.05
N TYR A 24 3.61 -10.50 3.55
CA TYR A 24 3.97 -11.64 4.40
C TYR A 24 5.11 -11.31 5.38
N LEU A 25 6.14 -10.60 4.90
CA LEU A 25 7.30 -10.21 5.71
C LEU A 25 6.95 -9.27 6.87
N ILE A 26 5.94 -8.41 6.71
CA ILE A 26 5.48 -7.51 7.78
C ILE A 26 4.45 -8.15 8.74
N GLY A 27 4.18 -9.45 8.59
CA GLY A 27 3.38 -10.23 9.54
C GLY A 27 1.99 -10.63 9.06
N VAL A 28 1.59 -10.33 7.82
CA VAL A 28 0.29 -10.79 7.28
C VAL A 28 0.33 -12.30 7.00
N PRO A 29 -0.70 -13.09 7.36
CA PRO A 29 -0.80 -14.49 6.96
C PRO A 29 -0.72 -14.65 5.43
N TRP A 30 -0.09 -15.73 4.94
CA TRP A 30 0.07 -15.93 3.50
C TRP A 30 -1.28 -15.92 2.73
N SER A 31 -2.33 -16.48 3.34
CA SER A 31 -3.69 -16.50 2.80
C SER A 31 -4.33 -15.11 2.61
N GLU A 32 -3.82 -14.08 3.28
CA GLU A 32 -4.30 -12.70 3.19
C GLU A 32 -3.29 -11.77 2.50
N SER A 33 -2.06 -12.28 2.25
CA SER A 33 -0.93 -11.49 1.77
C SER A 33 -1.12 -10.94 0.37
N GLN A 34 -1.87 -11.62 -0.50
CA GLN A 34 -2.16 -11.11 -1.84
C GLN A 34 -3.07 -9.87 -1.80
N ILE A 35 -4.07 -9.87 -0.92
CA ILE A 35 -4.99 -8.73 -0.73
C ILE A 35 -4.23 -7.57 -0.09
N ALA A 36 -3.51 -7.84 1.00
CA ALA A 36 -2.68 -6.83 1.67
C ALA A 36 -1.62 -6.24 0.73
N GLY A 37 -0.95 -7.09 -0.06
CA GLY A 37 0.02 -6.68 -1.06
C GLY A 37 -0.58 -5.75 -2.12
N SER A 38 -1.83 -5.98 -2.53
CA SER A 38 -2.51 -5.13 -3.50
C SER A 38 -2.64 -3.69 -2.97
N PHE A 39 -3.08 -3.52 -1.71
CA PHE A 39 -3.19 -2.19 -1.11
C PHE A 39 -1.83 -1.51 -0.92
N ILE A 40 -0.81 -2.24 -0.46
CA ILE A 40 0.56 -1.71 -0.34
C ILE A 40 1.06 -1.21 -1.70
N GLY A 41 0.86 -2.00 -2.75
CA GLY A 41 1.22 -1.64 -4.11
C GLY A 41 0.45 -0.43 -4.62
N GLN A 42 -0.87 -0.38 -4.43
CA GLN A 42 -1.71 0.76 -4.81
C GLN A 42 -1.23 2.04 -4.14
N LYS A 43 -0.88 1.98 -2.85
CA LYS A 43 -0.35 3.12 -2.11
C LYS A 43 0.96 3.63 -2.70
N ILE A 44 1.89 2.75 -3.05
CA ILE A 44 3.21 3.16 -3.58
C ILE A 44 3.09 3.72 -5.00
N ILE A 45 2.31 3.05 -5.85
CA ILE A 45 2.21 3.37 -7.28
C ILE A 45 1.24 4.52 -7.55
N VAL A 46 0.09 4.53 -6.89
CA VAL A 46 -0.98 5.52 -7.07
C VAL A 46 -0.92 6.55 -5.94
N ASN A 47 -1.52 6.24 -4.79
CA ASN A 47 -1.46 6.99 -3.54
C ASN A 47 -2.24 6.24 -2.44
N GLU A 48 -2.06 6.68 -1.21
CA GLU A 48 -2.72 6.15 -0.02
C GLU A 48 -4.23 6.38 0.00
N PHE A 49 -4.75 7.47 -0.57
CA PHE A 49 -6.19 7.72 -0.61
C PHE A 49 -6.93 6.65 -1.40
N VAL A 50 -6.44 6.30 -2.59
CA VAL A 50 -7.01 5.23 -3.42
C VAL A 50 -6.91 3.88 -2.71
N ALA A 51 -5.77 3.60 -2.08
CA ALA A 51 -5.60 2.38 -1.31
C ALA A 51 -6.57 2.29 -0.13
N PHE A 52 -6.78 3.39 0.62
CA PHE A 52 -7.74 3.45 1.73
C PHE A 52 -9.19 3.33 1.27
N MET A 53 -9.57 3.95 0.14
CA MET A 53 -10.92 3.79 -0.42
C MET A 53 -11.21 2.31 -0.71
N ASN A 54 -10.30 1.61 -1.38
CA ASN A 54 -10.48 0.21 -1.71
C ASN A 54 -10.40 -0.70 -0.47
N PHE A 55 -9.54 -0.37 0.49
CA PHE A 55 -9.46 -1.08 1.77
C PHE A 55 -10.72 -0.88 2.63
N GLY A 56 -11.40 0.27 2.52
CA GLY A 56 -12.65 0.54 3.23
C GLY A 56 -13.76 -0.49 2.97
N GLU A 57 -13.77 -1.12 1.80
CA GLU A 57 -14.69 -2.21 1.47
C GLU A 57 -14.47 -3.46 2.33
N TYR A 58 -13.24 -3.67 2.82
CA TYR A 58 -12.86 -4.79 3.70
C TYR A 58 -12.99 -4.46 5.20
N LEU A 59 -13.30 -3.20 5.53
CA LEU A 59 -13.54 -2.75 6.91
C LEU A 59 -15.02 -2.78 7.31
N LYS A 60 -15.92 -3.09 6.37
CA LYS A 60 -17.35 -3.28 6.63
C LYS A 60 -17.59 -4.52 7.50
N ALA A 61 -18.83 -4.70 7.96
CA ALA A 61 -19.21 -5.90 8.70
C ALA A 61 -18.92 -7.17 7.87
N ASP A 62 -18.42 -8.23 8.49
CA ASP A 62 -17.98 -9.46 7.79
C ASP A 62 -19.05 -10.06 6.86
N ALA A 63 -20.33 -9.95 7.26
CA ALA A 63 -21.45 -10.38 6.43
C ALA A 63 -21.59 -9.58 5.13
N GLU A 64 -21.31 -8.27 5.16
CA GLU A 64 -21.32 -7.40 3.98
C GLU A 64 -20.11 -7.67 3.08
N VAL A 65 -18.93 -7.87 3.67
CA VAL A 65 -17.70 -8.23 2.94
C VAL A 65 -17.90 -9.55 2.19
N ALA A 66 -18.42 -10.58 2.87
CA ALA A 66 -18.71 -11.86 2.26
C ALA A 66 -19.80 -11.78 1.17
N ALA A 67 -20.86 -10.98 1.40
CA ALA A 67 -21.92 -10.76 0.41
C ALA A 67 -21.42 -10.05 -0.86
N ALA A 68 -20.38 -9.21 -0.74
CA ALA A 68 -19.68 -8.58 -1.86
C ALA A 68 -18.72 -9.54 -2.61
N GLY A 69 -18.59 -10.80 -2.18
CA GLY A 69 -17.68 -11.78 -2.75
C GLY A 69 -16.21 -11.53 -2.38
N LEU A 70 -15.96 -10.71 -1.35
CA LEU A 70 -14.62 -10.41 -0.86
C LEU A 70 -14.25 -11.36 0.28
N GLN A 71 -12.95 -11.62 0.44
CA GLN A 71 -12.42 -12.36 1.57
C GLN A 71 -12.50 -11.51 2.83
N VAL A 72 -13.11 -12.06 3.88
CA VAL A 72 -13.06 -11.46 5.22
C VAL A 72 -11.63 -11.54 5.74
N LEU A 73 -11.05 -10.38 6.08
CA LEU A 73 -9.71 -10.27 6.64
C LEU A 73 -9.75 -10.35 8.15
N SER A 74 -8.72 -10.97 8.74
CA SER A 74 -8.49 -10.92 10.19
C SER A 74 -8.28 -9.48 10.70
N ASP A 75 -8.67 -9.21 11.94
CA ASP A 75 -8.45 -7.91 12.58
C ASP A 75 -6.96 -7.56 12.68
N HIS A 76 -6.11 -8.59 12.85
CA HIS A 76 -4.66 -8.48 12.79
C HIS A 76 -4.17 -7.91 11.45
N THR A 77 -4.62 -8.49 10.34
CA THR A 77 -4.28 -7.99 9.00
C THR A 77 -4.87 -6.62 8.71
N LYS A 78 -6.12 -6.36 9.13
CA LYS A 78 -6.74 -5.03 8.99
C LYS A 78 -5.89 -3.96 9.69
N ALA A 79 -5.35 -4.26 10.87
CA ALA A 79 -4.46 -3.35 11.57
C ALA A 79 -3.12 -3.16 10.84
N ILE A 80 -2.44 -4.24 10.42
CA ILE A 80 -1.18 -4.14 9.66
C ILE A 80 -1.37 -3.29 8.40
N ILE A 81 -2.41 -3.55 7.61
CA ILE A 81 -2.72 -2.77 6.40
C ILE A 81 -2.91 -1.29 6.75
N SER A 82 -3.69 -0.99 7.79
CA SER A 82 -3.95 0.40 8.24
C SER A 82 -2.65 1.17 8.51
N PHE A 83 -1.70 0.56 9.22
CA PHE A 83 -0.39 1.17 9.49
C PHE A 83 0.50 1.25 8.25
N ALA A 84 0.48 0.23 7.38
CA ALA A 84 1.27 0.20 6.16
C ALA A 84 0.83 1.29 5.15
N LEU A 85 -0.46 1.61 5.13
CA LEU A 85 -1.06 2.63 4.26
C LEU A 85 -0.91 4.06 4.83
N CYS A 86 -0.66 4.21 6.13
CA CYS A 86 -0.62 5.51 6.80
C CYS A 86 0.67 6.29 6.49
N GLY A 87 0.75 6.86 5.28
CA GLY A 87 1.80 7.81 4.91
C GLY A 87 1.80 8.16 3.43
N PHE A 88 2.28 9.36 3.12
CA PHE A 88 2.33 9.91 1.74
C PHE A 88 3.52 9.40 0.91
N ALA A 89 4.12 8.27 1.27
CA ALA A 89 5.24 7.71 0.51
C ALA A 89 4.72 6.99 -0.75
N ASN A 90 4.57 7.75 -1.82
CA ASN A 90 4.10 7.34 -3.14
C ASN A 90 4.85 8.12 -4.25
N LEU A 91 4.75 7.67 -5.51
CA LEU A 91 5.46 8.32 -6.62
C LEU A 91 5.00 9.77 -6.88
N SER A 92 3.70 10.06 -6.69
CA SER A 92 3.15 11.40 -6.90
C SER A 92 3.69 12.43 -5.90
N SER A 93 3.99 12.00 -4.68
CA SER A 93 4.55 12.86 -3.63
C SER A 93 5.92 13.44 -3.97
N VAL A 94 6.68 12.80 -4.86
CA VAL A 94 7.95 13.36 -5.38
C VAL A 94 7.68 14.66 -6.15
N ALA A 95 6.64 14.69 -6.98
CA ALA A 95 6.25 15.89 -7.73
C ALA A 95 5.73 16.98 -6.79
N ILE A 96 4.97 16.61 -5.75
CA ILE A 96 4.50 17.53 -4.72
C ILE A 96 5.69 18.17 -3.98
N LEU A 97 6.70 17.38 -3.58
CA LEU A 97 7.91 17.90 -2.94
C LEU A 97 8.74 18.78 -3.87
N LEU A 98 8.82 18.44 -5.17
CA LEU A 98 9.47 19.28 -6.17
C LEU A 98 8.77 20.64 -6.33
N GLY A 99 7.44 20.68 -6.28
CA GLY A 99 6.67 21.92 -6.29
C GLY A 99 6.80 22.71 -4.99
N GLY A 100 6.50 22.07 -3.86
CA GLY A 100 6.52 22.68 -2.53
C GLY A 100 7.92 23.05 -2.08
N LEU A 101 8.73 22.06 -1.72
CA LEU A 101 10.10 22.28 -1.22
C LEU A 101 10.99 22.92 -2.29
N GLY A 102 10.81 22.56 -3.56
CA GLY A 102 11.56 23.17 -4.65
C GLY A 102 11.18 24.63 -4.95
N SER A 103 10.00 25.13 -4.55
CA SER A 103 9.71 26.57 -4.58
C SER A 103 10.37 27.32 -3.43
N MET A 104 10.47 26.68 -2.25
CA MET A 104 11.16 27.24 -1.08
C MET A 104 12.69 27.26 -1.23
N ALA A 105 13.26 26.28 -1.94
CA ALA A 105 14.69 26.19 -2.22
C ALA A 105 14.96 25.91 -3.71
N PRO A 106 14.83 26.92 -4.61
CA PRO A 106 14.92 26.73 -6.06
C PRO A 106 16.24 26.12 -6.53
N THR A 107 17.36 26.48 -5.90
CA THR A 107 18.71 25.95 -6.22
C THR A 107 18.88 24.48 -5.84
N ARG A 108 17.96 23.90 -5.05
CA ARG A 108 18.02 22.51 -4.57
C ARG A 108 17.04 21.57 -5.29
N ARG A 109 16.29 22.06 -6.29
CA ARG A 109 15.33 21.25 -7.07
C ARG A 109 15.97 19.98 -7.67
N HIS A 110 17.20 20.09 -8.15
CA HIS A 110 17.94 18.95 -8.70
C HIS A 110 18.19 17.87 -7.63
N ASP A 111 18.56 18.26 -6.41
CA ASP A 111 18.75 17.31 -5.31
C ASP A 111 17.43 16.63 -4.93
N ILE A 112 16.33 17.39 -4.86
CA ILE A 112 15.01 16.86 -4.54
C ILE A 112 14.59 15.81 -5.57
N ALA A 113 14.76 16.09 -6.86
CA ALA A 113 14.47 15.13 -7.93
C ALA A 113 15.35 13.87 -7.82
N ARG A 114 16.65 14.06 -7.60
CA ARG A 114 17.64 12.98 -7.49
C ARG A 114 17.35 12.04 -6.31
N PHE A 115 16.92 12.59 -5.17
CA PHE A 115 16.62 11.81 -3.98
C PHE A 115 15.16 11.36 -3.87
N GLY A 116 14.26 11.82 -4.75
CA GLY A 116 12.82 11.56 -4.67
C GLY A 116 12.45 10.08 -4.51
N LEU A 117 12.96 9.20 -5.38
CA LEU A 117 12.66 7.76 -5.28
C LEU A 117 13.27 7.13 -4.01
N LYS A 118 14.43 7.59 -3.56
CA LYS A 118 15.03 7.14 -2.30
C LYS A 118 14.21 7.60 -1.09
N ALA A 119 13.65 8.81 -1.14
CA ALA A 119 12.76 9.32 -0.11
C ALA A 119 11.44 8.54 -0.06
N VAL A 120 10.86 8.18 -1.22
CA VAL A 120 9.70 7.29 -1.28
C VAL A 120 10.02 5.91 -0.69
N ALA A 121 11.16 5.32 -1.06
CA ALA A 121 11.57 4.04 -0.49
C ALA A 121 11.76 4.12 1.03
N ALA A 122 12.43 5.15 1.53
CA ALA A 122 12.63 5.36 2.96
C ALA A 122 11.30 5.58 3.71
N GLY A 123 10.40 6.39 3.16
CA GLY A 123 9.07 6.61 3.74
C GLY A 123 8.22 5.34 3.75
N THR A 124 8.26 4.55 2.67
CA THR A 124 7.59 3.25 2.60
C THR A 124 8.13 2.28 3.65
N LEU A 125 9.46 2.15 3.77
CA LEU A 125 10.07 1.33 4.82
C LEU A 125 9.67 1.79 6.22
N SER A 126 9.55 3.10 6.45
CA SER A 126 9.05 3.63 7.72
C SER A 126 7.62 3.19 8.00
N ASN A 127 6.72 3.25 7.00
CA ASN A 127 5.34 2.78 7.17
C ASN A 127 5.28 1.27 7.42
N LEU A 128 6.05 0.48 6.67
CA LEU A 128 6.12 -0.97 6.82
C LEU A 128 6.69 -1.38 8.19
N MET A 129 7.66 -0.64 8.72
CA MET A 129 8.19 -0.86 10.07
C MET A 129 7.12 -0.63 11.13
N SER A 130 6.38 0.49 11.05
CA SER A 130 5.26 0.76 11.96
C SER A 130 4.18 -0.33 11.88
N ALA A 131 3.89 -0.82 10.68
CA ALA A 131 2.94 -1.92 10.46
C ALA A 131 3.42 -3.24 11.08
N THR A 132 4.70 -3.56 10.95
CA THR A 132 5.31 -4.74 11.56
C THR A 132 5.23 -4.66 13.09
N ILE A 133 5.53 -3.49 13.67
CA ILE A 133 5.43 -3.26 15.12
C ILE A 133 3.98 -3.43 15.59
N ALA A 134 3.01 -2.85 14.88
CA ALA A 134 1.59 -3.04 15.21
C ALA A 134 1.17 -4.51 15.14
N GLY A 135 1.55 -5.21 14.06
CA GLY A 135 1.28 -6.64 13.89
C GLY A 135 1.93 -7.50 14.98
N PHE A 136 3.12 -7.13 15.46
CA PHE A 136 3.78 -7.82 16.56
C PHE A 136 2.97 -7.67 17.86
N PHE A 137 2.63 -6.44 18.27
CA PHE A 137 1.94 -6.22 19.54
C PHE A 137 0.48 -6.68 19.55
N LEU A 138 -0.18 -6.73 18.40
CA LEU A 138 -1.55 -7.25 18.29
C LEU A 138 -1.62 -8.78 18.24
N ALA A 139 -0.48 -9.45 18.08
CA ALA A 139 -0.39 -10.90 18.12
C ALA A 139 -0.03 -11.44 19.52
N LEU A 140 0.33 -10.57 20.48
CA LEU A 140 0.53 -10.92 21.89
C LEU A 140 -0.82 -11.02 22.63
#